data_AF-A0AAE3W2P6-F1
#
_entry.id   AF-A0AAE3W2P6-F1
#
_cell.length_a   1.000
_cell.length_b   1.000
_cell.length_c   1.000
_cell.angle_alpha   90.00
_cell.angle_beta   90.00
_cell.angle_gamma   90.00
#
_symmetry.space_group_name_H-M   'P 1'
#
loop_
_entity.id
_entity.type
_entity.pdbx_description
1 polymer ?
#
loop_
_entity_poly.entity_id
_entity_poly.type
_entity_poly.pdbx_seq_one_letter_code
_entity_poly.pdbx_strand_id
1 'polypeptide(L)'
;MTILRSIGTVLLAAALTFVGQPAHATSTAAAVPGIRLMPMGDSITYGWGGAGGNGYRAHLYQALAAAGDTVDFVGTQRDGDGADPDHEGHSGWVIDQIAAIATGVVAQYQPNVVALHIGTNDMNRNVDPSGAPQRLEALLDRIYAVAPSTTILLAQIVPAADPAVQRRIDAYNAAVASIVERRRNAGQRIVPADMRAVTTADLPDGLHPNDTGYRKMATAFHAALSTARNAGMIVEPGAGSCTDAAGRWIARPGLAAGVGAARENVRFADVSGDGRADYLVMNARGGFDAWINDGGDAGGNPGWTRHAGFAAGTGAAPATVHLADVSGDGRADYLVVNASTGAVDAWINDGGDRPGQAGWIARGRIATGVGAAGAGVRFADLDGDARADYLVLNASTGAVNAWLYRGGDGQGGWEARPAIAGGTGTGSVRFANVDCDVRADYLVLNPSTGAVNAWLNRGGDRDGVPGWAGRGRIAGGTGSADGVVLADVNGDGRDDYLVVAPNGAVDAWINNGGDPA
;
A
#
# COMPACT_ATOMS: atom_id res chain seq x y z
N MET A 1 57.68 -3.29 -76.81
CA MET A 1 56.33 -3.16 -77.42
C MET A 1 55.60 -4.45 -77.15
N THR A 2 54.58 -4.41 -76.26
CA THR A 2 53.54 -5.44 -76.05
C THR A 2 54.07 -6.80 -75.54
N ILE A 3 53.59 -7.33 -74.41
CA ILE A 3 52.44 -8.24 -74.29
C ILE A 3 52.22 -8.45 -72.78
N LEU A 4 50.99 -8.34 -72.28
CA LEU A 4 50.54 -9.20 -71.17
C LEU A 4 49.05 -9.45 -71.28
N ARG A 5 48.71 -10.75 -71.30
CA ARG A 5 47.39 -11.32 -71.57
C ARG A 5 46.54 -11.35 -70.31
N SER A 6 45.26 -11.10 -70.52
CA SER A 6 44.13 -11.15 -69.61
C SER A 6 43.73 -12.57 -69.22
N ILE A 7 43.35 -12.77 -67.94
CA ILE A 7 42.54 -13.88 -67.45
C ILE A 7 41.33 -13.24 -66.76
N GLY A 8 40.13 -13.58 -67.23
CA GLY A 8 38.86 -13.15 -66.63
C GLY A 8 38.34 -14.20 -65.65
N THR A 9 37.89 -13.74 -64.48
CA THR A 9 37.17 -14.55 -63.50
C THR A 9 35.72 -14.06 -63.43
N VAL A 10 34.78 -14.94 -63.77
CA VAL A 10 33.34 -14.72 -63.62
C VAL A 10 32.95 -15.13 -62.20
N LEU A 11 32.48 -14.20 -61.37
CA LEU A 11 31.81 -14.49 -60.10
C LEU A 11 30.30 -14.33 -60.29
N LEU A 12 29.57 -15.43 -60.11
CA LEU A 12 28.12 -15.49 -60.07
C LEU A 12 27.69 -15.25 -58.61
N ALA A 13 27.06 -14.11 -58.31
CA ALA A 13 26.50 -13.83 -57.00
C ALA A 13 25.10 -14.46 -56.89
N ALA A 14 24.94 -15.43 -55.99
CA ALA A 14 23.64 -15.99 -55.64
C ALA A 14 22.91 -15.06 -54.67
N ALA A 15 21.70 -14.61 -55.04
CA ALA A 15 20.81 -13.87 -54.16
C ALA A 15 20.16 -14.82 -53.14
N LEU A 16 20.50 -14.67 -51.87
CA LEU A 16 19.81 -15.36 -50.76
C LEU A 16 18.65 -14.48 -50.29
N THR A 17 17.41 -14.89 -50.59
CA THR A 17 16.20 -14.30 -50.01
C THR A 17 16.10 -14.71 -48.54
N PHE A 18 16.36 -13.77 -47.62
CA PHE A 18 16.01 -13.92 -46.21
C PHE A 18 14.49 -13.83 -46.07
N VAL A 19 13.83 -14.97 -45.87
CA VAL A 19 12.46 -15.00 -45.35
C VAL A 19 12.56 -14.63 -43.87
N GLY A 20 12.12 -13.43 -43.51
CA GLY A 20 12.06 -12.99 -42.11
C GLY A 20 11.14 -13.93 -41.33
N GLN A 21 11.67 -14.58 -40.29
CA GLN A 21 10.84 -15.24 -39.30
C GLN A 21 10.00 -14.17 -38.58
N PRO A 22 8.72 -14.44 -38.27
CA PRO A 22 7.94 -13.52 -37.46
C PRO A 22 8.61 -13.37 -36.10
N ALA A 23 8.86 -12.12 -35.71
CA ALA A 23 9.31 -11.78 -34.37
C ALA A 23 8.40 -12.49 -33.36
N HIS A 24 8.94 -13.47 -32.65
CA HIS A 24 8.22 -14.08 -31.55
C HIS A 24 8.11 -12.98 -30.50
N ALA A 25 6.89 -12.49 -30.29
CA ALA A 25 6.57 -11.71 -29.12
C ALA A 25 6.89 -12.58 -27.91
N THR A 26 8.04 -12.37 -27.30
CA THR A 26 8.33 -12.88 -25.96
C THR A 26 7.36 -12.18 -25.04
N SER A 27 6.24 -12.84 -24.75
CA SER A 27 5.41 -12.54 -23.60
C SER A 27 6.32 -12.55 -22.37
N THR A 28 6.73 -11.37 -21.91
CA THR A 28 7.28 -11.21 -20.57
C THR A 28 6.21 -11.74 -19.61
N ALA A 29 6.50 -12.84 -18.91
CA ALA A 29 5.63 -13.30 -17.84
C ALA A 29 5.38 -12.12 -16.91
N ALA A 30 4.12 -11.78 -16.66
CA ALA A 30 3.76 -10.75 -15.69
C ALA A 30 4.44 -11.07 -14.35
N ALA A 31 4.99 -10.05 -13.68
CA ALA A 31 5.56 -10.23 -12.35
C ALA A 31 4.50 -10.87 -11.43
N VAL A 32 4.92 -11.82 -10.60
CA VAL A 32 4.03 -12.43 -9.60
C VAL A 32 3.75 -11.38 -8.55
N PRO A 33 2.47 -11.04 -8.28
CA PRO A 33 2.14 -10.04 -7.27
C PRO A 33 2.72 -10.35 -5.90
N GLY A 34 3.19 -9.31 -5.20
CA GLY A 34 3.56 -9.42 -3.78
C GLY A 34 2.38 -9.83 -2.91
N ILE A 35 2.62 -10.32 -1.70
CA ILE A 35 1.57 -10.72 -0.76
C ILE A 35 1.54 -9.72 0.41
N ARG A 36 0.58 -8.79 0.38
CA ARG A 36 0.19 -8.02 1.55
C ARG A 36 -1.01 -8.69 2.21
N LEU A 37 -0.73 -9.52 3.19
CA LEU A 37 -1.73 -10.37 3.83
C LEU A 37 -2.15 -9.80 5.17
N MET A 38 -3.45 -9.63 5.38
CA MET A 38 -4.01 -9.32 6.70
C MET A 38 -4.53 -10.61 7.36
N PRO A 39 -3.85 -11.16 8.38
CA PRO A 39 -4.40 -12.23 9.21
C PRO A 39 -5.48 -11.63 10.11
N MET A 40 -6.75 -11.89 9.80
CA MET A 40 -7.89 -11.30 10.51
C MET A 40 -8.65 -12.37 11.30
N GLY A 41 -8.96 -12.10 12.56
CA GLY A 41 -9.73 -13.06 13.35
C GLY A 41 -9.75 -12.80 14.85
N ASP A 42 -9.92 -13.89 15.61
CA ASP A 42 -10.00 -13.86 17.07
C ASP A 42 -8.69 -14.30 17.76
N SER A 43 -8.78 -14.90 18.96
CA SER A 43 -7.64 -15.41 19.74
C SER A 43 -6.81 -16.44 18.98
N ILE A 44 -7.42 -17.17 18.04
CA ILE A 44 -6.73 -18.16 17.22
C ILE A 44 -5.83 -17.49 16.18
N THR A 45 -6.26 -16.37 15.59
CA THR A 45 -5.41 -15.54 14.72
C THR A 45 -4.38 -14.74 15.53
N TYR A 46 -4.77 -14.21 16.69
CA TYR A 46 -3.86 -13.57 17.65
C TYR A 46 -2.70 -14.51 18.02
N GLY A 47 -2.96 -15.81 18.16
CA GLY A 47 -1.95 -16.84 18.41
C GLY A 47 -1.94 -17.38 19.83
N TRP A 48 -3.07 -17.30 20.53
CA TRP A 48 -3.22 -17.79 21.89
C TRP A 48 -2.85 -19.28 22.02
N GLY A 49 -2.05 -19.63 23.02
CA GLY A 49 -1.66 -21.01 23.32
C GLY A 49 -0.59 -21.62 22.40
N GLY A 50 -0.16 -20.89 21.35
CA GLY A 50 0.93 -21.30 20.47
C GLY A 50 2.31 -20.95 21.01
N ALA A 51 3.34 -21.71 20.62
CA ALA A 51 4.72 -21.34 20.90
C ALA A 51 5.07 -20.02 20.20
N GLY A 52 5.77 -19.13 20.90
CA GLY A 52 6.19 -17.83 20.36
C GLY A 52 5.06 -16.80 20.17
N GLY A 53 3.81 -17.13 20.51
CA GLY A 53 2.67 -16.18 20.44
C GLY A 53 2.21 -15.83 19.02
N ASN A 54 2.63 -16.58 17.99
CA ASN A 54 2.34 -16.25 16.58
C ASN A 54 1.10 -16.96 16.00
N GLY A 55 0.56 -17.97 16.69
CA GLY A 55 -0.47 -18.84 16.12
C GLY A 55 -0.01 -19.50 14.82
N TYR A 56 -0.86 -19.48 13.78
CA TYR A 56 -0.51 -19.99 12.45
C TYR A 56 0.37 -19.03 11.64
N ARG A 57 0.48 -17.75 12.04
CA ARG A 57 1.08 -16.67 11.24
C ARG A 57 2.55 -16.95 10.92
N ALA A 58 3.34 -17.34 11.92
CA ALA A 58 4.76 -17.65 11.70
C ALA A 58 4.97 -18.81 10.72
N HIS A 59 4.18 -19.88 10.82
CA HIS A 59 4.27 -21.02 9.89
C HIS A 59 3.81 -20.64 8.48
N LEU A 60 2.79 -19.78 8.35
CA LEU A 60 2.31 -19.29 7.06
C LEU A 60 3.34 -18.39 6.39
N TYR A 61 3.92 -17.44 7.14
CA TYR A 61 4.97 -16.55 6.64
C TYR A 61 6.17 -17.36 6.13
N GLN A 62 6.63 -18.35 6.90
CA GLN A 62 7.72 -19.24 6.50
C GLN A 62 7.40 -20.01 5.22
N ALA A 63 6.17 -20.52 5.07
CA ALA A 63 5.76 -21.23 3.86
C ALA A 63 5.77 -20.31 2.63
N LEU A 64 5.27 -19.08 2.75
CA LEU A 64 5.25 -18.10 1.66
C LEU A 64 6.66 -17.63 1.30
N ALA A 65 7.50 -17.31 2.29
CA ALA A 65 8.90 -16.96 2.06
C ALA A 65 9.67 -18.10 1.39
N ALA A 66 9.43 -19.36 1.78
CA ALA A 66 10.02 -20.53 1.14
C ALA A 66 9.53 -20.75 -0.30
N ALA A 67 8.33 -20.27 -0.64
CA ALA A 67 7.82 -20.24 -2.01
C ALA A 67 8.42 -19.11 -2.86
N GLY A 68 9.26 -18.25 -2.27
CA GLY A 68 9.90 -17.11 -2.94
C GLY A 68 9.02 -15.86 -3.01
N ASP A 69 7.95 -15.80 -2.22
CA ASP A 69 7.06 -14.64 -2.19
C ASP A 69 7.69 -13.47 -1.41
N THR A 70 7.49 -12.25 -1.92
CA THR A 70 7.61 -11.03 -1.11
C THR A 70 6.35 -10.93 -0.26
N VAL A 71 6.49 -10.97 1.06
CA VAL A 71 5.38 -11.04 2.01
C VAL A 71 5.49 -9.89 3.00
N ASP A 72 4.36 -9.22 3.23
CA ASP A 72 4.14 -8.18 4.23
C ASP A 72 2.82 -8.53 4.95
N PHE A 73 2.90 -8.87 6.23
CA PHE A 73 1.69 -9.01 7.04
C PHE A 73 1.29 -7.64 7.57
N VAL A 74 -0.02 -7.39 7.62
CA VAL A 74 -0.55 -6.08 8.02
C VAL A 74 -1.72 -6.21 8.97
N GLY A 75 -1.91 -5.17 9.77
CA GLY A 75 -2.99 -5.02 10.74
C GLY A 75 -2.55 -4.18 11.93
N THR A 76 -3.49 -3.78 12.77
CA THR A 76 -3.21 -2.86 13.89
C THR A 76 -2.48 -3.53 15.07
N GLN A 77 -2.54 -4.86 15.15
CA GLN A 77 -1.97 -5.63 16.24
C GLN A 77 -0.60 -6.16 15.87
N ARG A 78 0.27 -6.31 16.87
CA ARG A 78 1.64 -6.77 16.68
C ARG A 78 2.06 -7.66 17.84
N ASP A 79 1.97 -8.97 17.64
CA ASP A 79 2.26 -9.95 18.68
C ASP A 79 3.05 -11.15 18.13
N GLY A 80 3.93 -11.67 18.99
CA GLY A 80 4.76 -12.84 18.74
C GLY A 80 6.19 -12.51 18.29
N ASP A 81 7.01 -13.55 18.14
CA ASP A 81 8.43 -13.47 17.80
C ASP A 81 8.76 -13.85 16.33
N GLY A 82 7.73 -13.95 15.49
CA GLY A 82 7.86 -14.24 14.06
C GLY A 82 8.58 -13.12 13.28
N ALA A 83 8.98 -13.45 12.04
CA ALA A 83 9.67 -12.51 11.14
C ALA A 83 8.81 -11.27 10.82
N ASP A 84 7.50 -11.49 10.68
CA ASP A 84 6.50 -10.44 10.54
C ASP A 84 5.36 -10.68 11.55
N PRO A 85 5.33 -9.91 12.66
CA PRO A 85 4.39 -10.10 13.75
C PRO A 85 3.06 -9.36 13.56
N ASP A 86 2.85 -8.62 12.48
CA ASP A 86 1.67 -7.76 12.31
C ASP A 86 0.40 -8.59 11.97
N HIS A 87 -0.76 -8.21 12.54
CA HIS A 87 -2.04 -8.90 12.33
C HIS A 87 -3.28 -8.10 12.75
N GLU A 88 -4.45 -8.66 12.46
CA GLU A 88 -5.78 -8.18 12.87
C GLU A 88 -6.55 -9.25 13.66
N GLY A 89 -5.82 -10.05 14.44
CA GLY A 89 -6.35 -11.01 15.43
C GLY A 89 -6.65 -10.37 16.79
N HIS A 90 -7.89 -10.53 17.29
CA HIS A 90 -8.36 -9.94 18.55
C HIS A 90 -8.94 -10.97 19.51
N SER A 91 -8.22 -11.27 20.60
CA SER A 91 -8.63 -12.30 21.55
C SER A 91 -10.03 -12.06 22.14
N GLY A 92 -10.89 -13.06 22.03
CA GLY A 92 -12.26 -13.05 22.58
C GLY A 92 -13.31 -12.31 21.72
N TRP A 93 -12.93 -11.75 20.57
CA TRP A 93 -13.84 -11.00 19.71
C TRP A 93 -14.79 -11.92 18.93
N VAL A 94 -16.03 -11.43 18.78
CA VAL A 94 -17.05 -12.02 17.90
C VAL A 94 -17.06 -11.33 16.53
N ILE A 95 -17.78 -11.89 15.56
CA ILE A 95 -17.86 -11.38 14.19
C ILE A 95 -18.18 -9.88 14.13
N ASP A 96 -19.15 -9.39 14.92
CA ASP A 96 -19.57 -7.98 14.89
C ASP A 96 -18.47 -7.00 15.30
N GLN A 97 -17.59 -7.40 16.20
CA GLN A 97 -16.51 -6.55 16.69
C GLN A 97 -15.44 -6.39 15.61
N ILE A 98 -15.09 -7.48 14.91
CA ILE A 98 -14.22 -7.42 13.73
C ILE A 98 -14.89 -6.59 12.62
N ALA A 99 -16.18 -6.80 12.37
CA ALA A 99 -16.93 -6.03 11.38
C ALA A 99 -16.92 -4.52 11.67
N ALA A 100 -16.95 -4.12 12.94
CA ALA A 100 -16.94 -2.72 13.36
C ALA A 100 -15.66 -1.97 12.95
N ILE A 101 -14.52 -2.67 12.85
CA ILE A 101 -13.23 -2.06 12.50
C ILE A 101 -12.82 -2.32 11.04
N ALA A 102 -13.39 -3.35 10.39
CA ALA A 102 -12.96 -3.87 9.09
C ALA A 102 -12.81 -2.78 8.01
N THR A 103 -13.75 -1.85 7.89
CA THR A 103 -13.68 -0.76 6.89
C THR A 103 -12.46 0.11 7.09
N GLY A 104 -12.16 0.52 8.33
CA GLY A 104 -11.02 1.38 8.64
C GLY A 104 -9.70 0.64 8.43
N VAL A 105 -9.54 -0.54 9.03
CA VAL A 105 -8.27 -1.28 8.96
C VAL A 105 -7.97 -1.80 7.55
N VAL A 106 -8.97 -2.22 6.78
CA VAL A 106 -8.74 -2.65 5.39
C VAL A 106 -8.43 -1.45 4.50
N ALA A 107 -9.07 -0.30 4.71
CA ALA A 107 -8.74 0.93 3.99
C ALA A 107 -7.34 1.46 4.34
N GLN A 108 -6.95 1.36 5.61
CA GLN A 108 -5.65 1.82 6.11
C GLN A 108 -4.50 0.94 5.58
N TYR A 109 -4.63 -0.38 5.69
CA TYR A 109 -3.54 -1.30 5.36
C TYR A 109 -3.61 -1.85 3.94
N GLN A 110 -4.70 -1.63 3.19
CA GLN A 110 -4.86 -2.03 1.79
C GLN A 110 -4.39 -3.48 1.47
N PRO A 111 -4.81 -4.51 2.22
CA PRO A 111 -4.35 -5.86 1.98
C PRO A 111 -4.89 -6.41 0.65
N ASN A 112 -4.03 -6.97 -0.19
CA ASN A 112 -4.50 -7.70 -1.37
C ASN A 112 -4.98 -9.13 -1.03
N VAL A 113 -4.63 -9.63 0.16
CA VAL A 113 -5.11 -10.91 0.69
C VAL A 113 -5.58 -10.75 2.14
N VAL A 114 -6.76 -11.26 2.48
CA VAL A 114 -7.22 -11.37 3.87
C VAL A 114 -7.36 -12.85 4.23
N ALA A 115 -6.62 -13.31 5.25
CA ALA A 115 -6.81 -14.63 5.83
C ALA A 115 -7.80 -14.52 7.00
N LEU A 116 -9.07 -14.86 6.76
CA LEU A 116 -10.15 -14.63 7.70
C LEU A 116 -10.54 -15.91 8.45
N HIS A 117 -10.35 -15.92 9.77
CA HIS A 117 -10.83 -16.96 10.69
C HIS A 117 -11.57 -16.31 11.86
N ILE A 118 -12.90 -16.35 11.84
CA ILE A 118 -13.74 -15.69 12.84
C ILE A 118 -15.05 -16.44 13.05
N GLY A 119 -15.60 -16.34 14.26
CA GLY A 119 -16.86 -16.98 14.68
C GLY A 119 -16.69 -17.99 15.81
N THR A 120 -15.46 -18.31 16.22
CA THR A 120 -15.18 -19.24 17.33
C THR A 120 -15.85 -18.77 18.61
N ASN A 121 -15.72 -17.48 18.94
CA ASN A 121 -16.34 -16.90 20.14
C ASN A 121 -17.87 -16.85 20.07
N ASP A 122 -18.43 -16.63 18.88
CA ASP A 122 -19.88 -16.69 18.65
C ASP A 122 -20.43 -18.09 18.99
N MET A 123 -19.76 -19.13 18.50
CA MET A 123 -20.14 -20.51 18.77
C MET A 123 -19.88 -20.89 20.22
N ASN A 124 -18.70 -20.58 20.77
CA ASN A 124 -18.30 -20.97 22.12
C ASN A 124 -19.23 -20.37 23.18
N ARG A 125 -19.50 -19.06 23.08
CA ARG A 125 -20.29 -18.29 24.06
C ARG A 125 -21.79 -18.27 23.76
N ASN A 126 -22.26 -18.94 22.70
CA ASN A 126 -23.65 -18.90 22.26
C ASN A 126 -24.15 -17.50 21.84
N VAL A 127 -23.29 -16.68 21.24
CA VAL A 127 -23.67 -15.35 20.76
C VAL A 127 -24.26 -15.49 19.37
N ASP A 128 -25.59 -15.59 19.31
CA ASP A 128 -26.39 -15.75 18.09
C ASP A 128 -25.74 -16.64 17.01
N PRO A 129 -25.59 -17.96 17.25
CA PRO A 129 -25.03 -18.88 16.27
C PRO A 129 -25.83 -18.95 14.96
N SER A 130 -27.15 -18.74 15.04
CA SER A 130 -28.04 -18.77 13.87
C SER A 130 -27.87 -17.57 12.94
N GLY A 131 -27.60 -16.38 13.49
CA GLY A 131 -27.36 -15.16 12.73
C GLY A 131 -25.89 -14.90 12.40
N ALA A 132 -24.97 -15.69 12.95
CA ALA A 132 -23.54 -15.58 12.67
C ALA A 132 -23.19 -15.65 11.17
N PRO A 133 -23.80 -16.52 10.34
CA PRO A 133 -23.56 -16.51 8.89
C PRO A 133 -23.90 -15.18 8.22
N GLN A 134 -25.02 -14.55 8.58
CA GLN A 134 -25.43 -13.24 8.04
C GLN A 134 -24.48 -12.13 8.49
N ARG A 135 -24.01 -12.18 9.74
CA ARG A 135 -23.01 -11.24 10.26
C ARG A 135 -21.66 -11.40 9.55
N LEU A 136 -21.27 -12.64 9.24
CA LEU A 136 -20.09 -12.91 8.42
C LEU A 136 -20.26 -12.34 7.01
N GLU A 137 -21.41 -12.52 6.36
CA GLU A 137 -21.69 -11.91 5.05
C GLU A 137 -21.56 -10.38 5.10
N ALA A 138 -22.10 -9.73 6.13
CA ALA A 138 -21.98 -8.28 6.32
C ALA A 138 -20.52 -7.83 6.53
N LEU A 139 -19.70 -8.63 7.23
CA LEU A 139 -18.25 -8.38 7.34
C LEU A 139 -17.56 -8.46 5.98
N LEU A 140 -17.84 -9.51 5.19
CA LEU A 140 -17.28 -9.64 3.84
C LEU A 140 -17.67 -8.45 2.95
N ASP A 141 -18.92 -7.98 3.03
CA ASP A 141 -19.38 -6.81 2.28
C ASP A 141 -18.63 -5.53 2.68
N ARG A 142 -18.33 -5.34 3.96
CA ARG A 142 -17.51 -4.20 4.43
C ARG A 142 -16.09 -4.23 3.90
N ILE A 143 -15.46 -5.42 3.85
CA ILE A 143 -14.11 -5.59 3.30
C ILE A 143 -14.12 -5.25 1.81
N TYR A 144 -15.04 -5.85 1.03
CA TYR A 144 -15.11 -5.62 -0.41
C TYR A 144 -15.56 -4.20 -0.80
N ALA A 145 -16.26 -3.49 0.08
CA ALA A 145 -16.67 -2.11 -0.18
C ALA A 145 -15.46 -1.15 -0.25
N VAL A 146 -14.41 -1.40 0.52
CA VAL A 146 -13.18 -0.57 0.52
C VAL A 146 -12.02 -1.20 -0.25
N ALA A 147 -12.02 -2.52 -0.42
CA ALA A 147 -11.00 -3.24 -1.16
C ALA A 147 -11.62 -4.27 -2.12
N PRO A 148 -12.23 -3.80 -3.24
CA PRO A 148 -12.96 -4.67 -4.17
C PRO A 148 -12.07 -5.71 -4.88
N SER A 149 -10.76 -5.43 -4.96
CA SER A 149 -9.74 -6.30 -5.55
C SER A 149 -9.19 -7.36 -4.59
N THR A 150 -9.41 -7.23 -3.28
CA THR A 150 -8.81 -8.12 -2.28
C THR A 150 -9.29 -9.56 -2.45
N THR A 151 -8.36 -10.51 -2.31
CA THR A 151 -8.71 -11.93 -2.20
C THR A 151 -8.96 -12.30 -0.74
N ILE A 152 -10.12 -12.88 -0.43
CA ILE A 152 -10.41 -13.39 0.91
C ILE A 152 -10.17 -14.91 0.94
N LEU A 153 -9.26 -15.36 1.79
CA LEU A 153 -9.08 -16.76 2.16
C LEU A 153 -9.97 -17.02 3.37
N LEU A 154 -11.20 -17.49 3.15
CA LEU A 154 -12.19 -17.65 4.21
C LEU A 154 -12.07 -19.05 4.83
N ALA A 155 -11.63 -19.11 6.08
CA ALA A 155 -11.51 -20.35 6.82
C ALA A 155 -12.85 -20.82 7.39
N GLN A 156 -13.09 -22.12 7.31
CA GLN A 156 -13.93 -22.77 8.30
C GLN A 156 -13.25 -22.67 9.67
N ILE A 157 -14.01 -22.48 10.75
CA ILE A 157 -13.41 -22.43 12.10
C ILE A 157 -13.02 -23.84 12.56
N VAL A 158 -11.97 -23.92 13.37
CA VAL A 158 -11.44 -25.18 13.90
C VAL A 158 -12.45 -25.84 14.86
N PRO A 159 -12.35 -27.16 15.12
CA PRO A 159 -13.27 -27.82 16.06
C PRO A 159 -13.12 -27.33 17.51
N ALA A 160 -14.06 -27.74 18.36
CA ALA A 160 -13.99 -27.61 19.81
C ALA A 160 -14.26 -28.96 20.49
N ALA A 161 -13.68 -29.19 21.66
CA ALA A 161 -13.86 -30.43 22.42
C ALA A 161 -15.26 -30.53 23.06
N ASP A 162 -15.90 -29.39 23.37
CA ASP A 162 -17.26 -29.38 23.90
C ASP A 162 -18.28 -29.78 22.82
N PRO A 163 -19.09 -30.83 23.01
CA PRO A 163 -20.01 -31.31 21.97
C PRO A 163 -21.12 -30.32 21.59
N ALA A 164 -21.54 -29.43 22.48
CA ALA A 164 -22.55 -28.41 22.18
C ALA A 164 -21.95 -27.24 21.39
N VAL A 165 -20.71 -26.84 21.69
CA VAL A 165 -19.93 -25.92 20.86
C VAL A 165 -19.67 -26.55 19.49
N GLN A 166 -19.23 -27.80 19.42
CA GLN A 166 -18.95 -28.49 18.15
C GLN A 166 -20.17 -28.54 17.23
N ARG A 167 -21.37 -28.85 17.73
CA ARG A 167 -22.59 -28.83 16.91
C ARG A 167 -22.89 -27.46 16.29
N ARG A 168 -22.59 -26.38 17.02
CA ARG A 168 -22.73 -25.01 16.52
C ARG A 168 -21.67 -24.69 15.46
N ILE A 169 -20.43 -25.11 15.71
CA ILE A 169 -19.32 -25.03 14.74
C ILE A 169 -19.67 -25.77 13.45
N ASP A 170 -20.20 -27.00 13.53
CA ASP A 170 -20.56 -27.80 12.35
C ASP A 170 -21.61 -27.08 11.50
N ALA A 171 -22.66 -26.54 12.12
CA ALA A 171 -23.70 -25.78 11.43
C ALA A 171 -23.15 -24.49 10.81
N TYR A 172 -22.29 -23.77 11.53
CA TYR A 172 -21.64 -22.55 11.03
C TYR A 172 -20.69 -22.85 9.87
N ASN A 173 -19.84 -23.88 9.97
CA ASN A 173 -18.90 -24.29 8.91
C ASN A 173 -19.61 -24.76 7.64
N ALA A 174 -20.79 -25.39 7.75
CA ALA A 174 -21.62 -25.70 6.59
C ALA A 174 -22.16 -24.43 5.91
N ALA A 175 -22.54 -23.41 6.70
CA ALA A 175 -22.96 -22.12 6.18
C ALA A 175 -21.79 -21.36 5.52
N VAL A 176 -20.59 -21.37 6.14
CA VAL A 176 -19.36 -20.79 5.56
C VAL A 176 -19.05 -21.38 4.20
N ALA A 177 -19.10 -22.72 4.06
CA ALA A 177 -18.88 -23.38 2.77
C ALA A 177 -19.88 -22.89 1.70
N SER A 178 -21.16 -22.76 2.09
CA SER A 178 -22.22 -22.27 1.20
C SER A 178 -22.02 -20.79 0.83
N ILE A 179 -21.53 -19.94 1.75
CA ILE A 179 -21.22 -18.53 1.50
C ILE A 179 -20.11 -18.41 0.46
N VAL A 180 -19.01 -19.14 0.64
CA VAL A 180 -17.87 -19.13 -0.29
C VAL A 180 -18.32 -19.54 -1.69
N GLU A 181 -19.09 -20.62 -1.81
CA GLU A 181 -19.60 -21.09 -3.10
C GLU A 181 -20.47 -20.03 -3.80
N ARG A 182 -21.45 -19.45 -3.08
CA ARG A 182 -22.32 -18.40 -3.65
C ARG A 182 -21.54 -17.18 -4.11
N ARG A 183 -20.64 -16.66 -3.26
CA ARG A 183 -19.87 -15.44 -3.54
C ARG A 183 -18.87 -15.65 -4.66
N ARG A 184 -18.21 -16.80 -4.71
CA ARG A 184 -17.34 -17.18 -5.83
C ARG A 184 -18.12 -17.29 -7.15
N ASN A 185 -19.30 -17.89 -7.14
CA ASN A 185 -20.18 -17.97 -8.32
C ASN A 185 -20.69 -16.59 -8.77
N ALA A 186 -20.77 -15.62 -7.86
CA ALA A 186 -21.05 -14.23 -8.16
C ALA A 186 -19.82 -13.43 -8.64
N GLY A 187 -18.66 -14.08 -8.80
CA GLY A 187 -17.43 -13.46 -9.31
C GLY A 187 -16.55 -12.80 -8.25
N GLN A 188 -16.88 -12.91 -6.95
CA GLN A 188 -16.02 -12.37 -5.90
C GLN A 188 -14.74 -13.23 -5.73
N ARG A 189 -13.62 -12.57 -5.43
CA ARG A 189 -12.31 -13.19 -5.17
C ARG A 189 -12.26 -13.80 -3.78
N ILE A 190 -12.91 -14.95 -3.60
CA ILE A 190 -12.97 -15.66 -2.32
C ILE A 190 -12.65 -17.15 -2.52
N VAL A 191 -11.78 -17.68 -1.65
CA VAL A 191 -11.31 -19.07 -1.70
C VAL A 191 -11.46 -19.71 -0.31
N PRO A 192 -11.98 -20.94 -0.20
CA PRO A 192 -12.12 -21.59 1.10
C PRO A 192 -10.75 -22.05 1.62
N ALA A 193 -10.49 -21.85 2.91
CA ALA A 193 -9.38 -22.48 3.63
C ALA A 193 -9.92 -23.64 4.49
N ASP A 194 -9.55 -24.87 4.12
CA ASP A 194 -10.04 -26.11 4.73
C ASP A 194 -9.30 -26.45 6.03
N MET A 195 -9.94 -26.16 7.17
CA MET A 195 -9.35 -26.39 8.50
C MET A 195 -9.56 -27.80 9.06
N ARG A 196 -10.14 -28.75 8.30
CA ARG A 196 -10.48 -30.11 8.80
C ARG A 196 -9.28 -30.95 9.25
N ALA A 197 -8.05 -30.56 8.87
CA ALA A 197 -6.85 -31.21 9.35
C ALA A 197 -6.60 -30.98 10.86
N VAL A 198 -7.13 -29.89 11.42
CA VAL A 198 -7.12 -29.62 12.86
C VAL A 198 -8.17 -30.48 13.54
N THR A 199 -7.76 -31.19 14.58
CA THR A 199 -8.60 -32.11 15.36
C THR A 199 -8.58 -31.72 16.83
N THR A 200 -9.47 -32.29 17.64
CA THR A 200 -9.49 -32.04 19.09
C THR A 200 -8.21 -32.47 19.81
N ALA A 201 -7.42 -33.38 19.22
CA ALA A 201 -6.09 -33.75 19.73
C ALA A 201 -5.07 -32.60 19.64
N ASP A 202 -5.35 -31.61 18.78
CA ASP A 202 -4.53 -30.42 18.62
C ASP A 202 -4.93 -29.29 19.58
N LEU A 203 -5.92 -29.49 20.47
CA LEU A 203 -6.51 -28.43 21.31
C LEU A 203 -6.27 -28.69 22.82
N PRO A 204 -5.20 -28.17 23.43
CA PRO A 204 -4.86 -28.47 24.82
C PRO A 204 -5.93 -28.05 25.84
N ASP A 205 -6.64 -26.95 25.56
CA ASP A 205 -7.74 -26.44 26.38
C ASP A 205 -9.12 -26.77 25.78
N GLY A 206 -9.16 -27.57 24.71
CA GLY A 206 -10.37 -27.94 24.00
C GLY A 206 -10.91 -26.86 23.04
N LEU A 207 -10.23 -25.74 22.84
CA LEU A 207 -10.67 -24.67 21.93
C LEU A 207 -9.52 -24.11 21.06
N HIS A 208 -8.37 -23.82 21.66
CA HIS A 208 -7.24 -23.18 20.98
C HIS A 208 -6.24 -24.21 20.46
N PRO A 209 -5.79 -24.11 19.20
CA PRO A 209 -4.75 -24.98 18.67
C PRO A 209 -3.43 -24.87 19.44
N ASN A 210 -2.72 -25.98 19.55
CA ASN A 210 -1.28 -25.99 19.84
C ASN A 210 -0.47 -25.73 18.56
N ASP A 211 0.86 -25.74 18.65
CA ASP A 211 1.75 -25.52 17.50
C ASP A 211 1.50 -26.50 16.33
N THR A 212 1.16 -27.76 16.61
CA THR A 212 0.83 -28.73 15.54
C THR A 212 -0.47 -28.37 14.84
N GLY A 213 -1.49 -27.96 15.60
CA GLY A 213 -2.74 -27.43 15.05
C GLY A 213 -2.52 -26.16 14.23
N TYR A 214 -1.74 -25.21 14.74
CA TYR A 214 -1.40 -23.99 14.02
C TYR A 214 -0.63 -24.23 12.71
N ARG A 215 0.29 -25.22 12.67
CA ARG A 215 0.96 -25.62 11.42
C ARG A 215 -0.01 -26.17 10.38
N LYS A 216 -1.02 -26.94 10.82
CA LYS A 216 -2.09 -27.43 9.93
C LYS A 216 -2.94 -26.29 9.39
N MET A 217 -3.27 -25.30 10.21
CA MET A 217 -3.97 -24.10 9.76
C MET A 217 -3.16 -23.30 8.73
N ALA A 218 -1.86 -23.09 8.99
CA ALA A 218 -0.97 -22.43 8.04
C ALA A 218 -0.91 -23.16 6.70
N THR A 219 -0.87 -24.51 6.73
CA THR A 219 -0.93 -25.34 5.52
C THR A 219 -2.23 -25.12 4.74
N ALA A 220 -3.37 -25.03 5.43
CA ALA A 220 -4.67 -24.77 4.80
C ALA A 220 -4.74 -23.39 4.15
N PHE A 221 -4.28 -22.34 4.85
CA PHE A 221 -4.22 -20.99 4.28
C PHE A 221 -3.26 -20.89 3.09
N HIS A 222 -2.09 -21.50 3.19
CA HIS A 222 -1.12 -21.54 2.08
C HIS A 222 -1.70 -22.25 0.84
N ALA A 223 -2.45 -23.33 1.03
CA ALA A 223 -3.13 -24.03 -0.06
C ALA A 223 -4.26 -23.18 -0.69
N ALA A 224 -5.02 -22.45 0.12
CA ALA A 224 -6.03 -21.51 -0.36
C ALA A 224 -5.39 -20.36 -1.15
N LEU A 225 -4.29 -19.79 -0.66
CA LEU A 225 -3.52 -18.76 -1.35
C LEU A 225 -2.97 -19.26 -2.70
N SER A 226 -2.39 -20.45 -2.72
CA SER A 226 -1.92 -21.09 -3.96
C SER A 226 -3.06 -21.27 -4.97
N THR A 227 -4.25 -21.65 -4.50
CA THR A 227 -5.45 -21.77 -5.34
C THR A 227 -5.87 -20.41 -5.91
N ALA A 228 -5.89 -19.36 -5.10
CA ALA A 228 -6.19 -18.00 -5.54
C ALA A 228 -5.17 -17.50 -6.58
N ARG A 229 -3.88 -17.72 -6.33
CA ARG A 229 -2.78 -17.35 -7.24
C ARG A 229 -2.93 -18.03 -8.60
N ASN A 230 -3.14 -19.35 -8.61
CA ASN A 230 -3.31 -20.11 -9.85
C ASN A 230 -4.57 -19.71 -10.63
N ALA A 231 -5.58 -19.16 -9.95
CA ALA A 231 -6.79 -18.63 -10.57
C ALA A 231 -6.66 -17.14 -10.97
N GLY A 232 -5.50 -16.50 -10.78
CA GLY A 232 -5.30 -15.09 -11.07
C GLY A 232 -6.11 -14.14 -10.19
N MET A 233 -6.49 -14.58 -8.98
CA MET A 233 -7.30 -13.78 -8.05
C MET A 233 -6.46 -12.80 -7.23
N ILE A 234 -5.17 -13.09 -7.03
CA ILE A 234 -4.25 -12.19 -6.33
C ILE A 234 -3.74 -11.14 -7.32
N VAL A 235 -3.95 -9.87 -6.99
CA VAL A 235 -3.38 -8.70 -7.69
C VAL A 235 -2.33 -8.05 -6.81
N GLU A 236 -1.57 -7.08 -7.31
CA GLU A 236 -0.56 -6.38 -6.50
C GLU A 236 -1.18 -5.80 -5.21
N PRO A 237 -0.43 -5.80 -4.08
CA PRO A 237 -0.81 -5.09 -2.86
C PRO A 237 -1.31 -3.69 -3.19
N GLY A 238 -2.43 -3.27 -2.59
CA GLY A 238 -2.95 -1.92 -2.83
C GLY A 238 -3.39 -1.60 -4.26
N ALA A 239 -3.40 -2.54 -5.20
CA ALA A 239 -4.03 -2.36 -6.51
C ALA A 239 -5.56 -2.29 -6.35
N GLY A 240 -6.03 -1.17 -5.78
CA GLY A 240 -7.42 -0.77 -5.86
C GLY A 240 -7.83 -0.85 -7.32
N SER A 241 -8.96 -1.49 -7.61
CA SER A 241 -9.53 -1.41 -8.95
C SER A 241 -10.16 -0.03 -9.13
N CYS A 242 -9.35 1.02 -9.20
CA CYS A 242 -9.78 2.28 -9.76
C CYS A 242 -9.98 2.05 -11.26
N THR A 243 -11.21 1.78 -11.68
CA THR A 243 -11.53 1.89 -13.11
C THR A 243 -11.44 3.37 -13.49
N ASP A 244 -10.63 3.71 -14.48
CA ASP A 244 -10.71 5.01 -15.17
C ASP A 244 -12.17 5.25 -15.53
N ALA A 245 -12.85 6.13 -14.80
CA ALA A 245 -14.24 6.46 -15.10
C ALA A 245 -14.27 7.64 -16.09
N ALA A 246 -15.35 7.71 -16.86
CA ALA A 246 -15.55 8.84 -17.78
C ALA A 246 -15.78 10.13 -16.97
N GLY A 247 -14.72 10.90 -16.72
CA GLY A 247 -14.77 12.13 -15.92
C GLY A 247 -13.38 12.67 -15.58
N ARG A 248 -12.73 13.27 -16.59
CA ARG A 248 -11.30 13.59 -16.71
C ARG A 248 -10.84 14.75 -15.81
N TRP A 249 -10.73 14.51 -14.50
CA TRP A 249 -10.63 15.50 -13.43
C TRP A 249 -11.97 16.14 -13.06
N ILE A 250 -12.39 15.95 -11.81
CA ILE A 250 -13.62 16.54 -11.27
C ILE A 250 -13.23 17.78 -10.47
N ALA A 251 -13.54 18.96 -11.03
CA ALA A 251 -13.26 20.22 -10.35
C ALA A 251 -14.00 20.28 -9.00
N ARG A 252 -13.24 20.59 -7.95
CA ARG A 252 -13.70 20.76 -6.58
C ARG A 252 -13.10 22.06 -6.01
N PRO A 253 -13.55 23.22 -6.54
CA PRO A 253 -13.06 24.51 -6.09
C PRO A 253 -13.47 24.78 -4.63
N GLY A 254 -12.61 25.48 -3.91
CA GLY A 254 -12.80 25.81 -2.49
C GLY A 254 -12.80 24.58 -1.59
N LEU A 255 -11.95 23.58 -1.86
CA LEU A 255 -11.72 22.43 -0.98
C LEU A 255 -11.36 22.87 0.44
N ALA A 256 -10.57 23.93 0.54
CA ALA A 256 -10.30 24.61 1.81
C ALA A 256 -10.33 26.13 1.60
N ALA A 257 -11.06 26.85 2.45
CA ALA A 257 -11.00 28.31 2.48
C ALA A 257 -9.61 28.86 2.87
N GLY A 258 -8.76 28.02 3.48
CA GLY A 258 -7.48 28.38 4.02
C GLY A 258 -7.59 29.03 5.40
N VAL A 259 -6.52 28.95 6.18
CA VAL A 259 -6.47 29.48 7.57
C VAL A 259 -5.62 30.75 7.70
N GLY A 260 -5.32 31.40 6.56
CA GLY A 260 -4.48 32.60 6.50
C GLY A 260 -2.98 32.33 6.61
N ALA A 261 -2.57 31.06 6.58
CA ALA A 261 -1.17 30.68 6.51
C ALA A 261 -0.62 30.92 5.09
N ALA A 262 0.62 31.38 5.00
CA ALA A 262 1.29 31.49 3.71
C ALA A 262 1.49 30.10 3.08
N ARG A 263 1.27 29.97 1.77
CA ARG A 263 1.31 28.68 1.05
C ARG A 263 2.58 27.87 1.28
N GLU A 264 3.72 28.52 1.46
CA GLU A 264 5.02 27.88 1.70
C GLU A 264 5.09 27.12 3.03
N ASN A 265 4.16 27.39 3.94
CA ASN A 265 4.00 26.71 5.22
C ASN A 265 2.92 25.62 5.18
N VAL A 266 2.17 25.52 4.09
CA VAL A 266 1.12 24.50 3.91
C VAL A 266 1.74 23.19 3.42
N ARG A 267 1.34 22.08 4.01
CA ARG A 267 1.68 20.71 3.56
C ARG A 267 0.41 19.87 3.52
N PHE A 268 0.45 18.81 2.71
CA PHE A 268 -0.57 17.77 2.67
C PHE A 268 0.09 16.43 2.93
N ALA A 269 -0.49 15.66 3.84
CA ALA A 269 -0.13 14.28 4.15
C ALA A 269 -1.25 13.68 4.99
N ASP A 270 -1.54 12.39 4.85
CA ASP A 270 -2.48 11.70 5.74
C ASP A 270 -1.82 11.47 7.10
N VAL A 271 -2.04 12.35 8.07
CA VAL A 271 -1.51 12.19 9.44
C VAL A 271 -2.53 11.48 10.35
N SER A 272 -3.74 11.27 9.85
CA SER A 272 -4.87 10.66 10.56
C SER A 272 -4.97 9.14 10.34
N GLY A 273 -4.37 8.64 9.26
CA GLY A 273 -4.42 7.24 8.82
C GLY A 273 -5.77 6.81 8.25
N ASP A 274 -6.59 7.75 7.78
CA ASP A 274 -7.93 7.48 7.24
C ASP A 274 -7.97 7.37 5.71
N GLY A 275 -6.80 7.46 5.07
CA GLY A 275 -6.59 7.42 3.63
C GLY A 275 -6.73 8.79 2.94
N ARG A 276 -7.06 9.87 3.67
CA ARG A 276 -7.21 11.21 3.09
C ARG A 276 -6.05 12.10 3.53
N ALA A 277 -5.50 12.86 2.60
CA ALA A 277 -4.52 13.87 2.92
C ALA A 277 -5.13 14.99 3.77
N ASP A 278 -4.46 15.29 4.88
CA ASP A 278 -4.82 16.35 5.81
C ASP A 278 -4.13 17.66 5.46
N TYR A 279 -4.75 18.78 5.85
CA TYR A 279 -4.19 20.12 5.64
C TYR A 279 -3.33 20.52 6.85
N LEU A 280 -2.04 20.77 6.63
CA LEU A 280 -1.08 21.03 7.71
C LEU A 280 -0.48 22.42 7.58
N VAL A 281 -0.31 23.12 8.71
CA VAL A 281 0.38 24.41 8.77
C VAL A 281 1.62 24.31 9.63
N MET A 282 2.78 24.36 8.97
CA MET A 282 4.08 24.24 9.60
C MET A 282 4.64 25.60 10.03
N ASN A 283 5.18 25.65 11.24
CA ASN A 283 5.88 26.79 11.78
C ASN A 283 7.38 26.77 11.42
N ALA A 284 8.08 27.87 11.66
CA ALA A 284 9.50 28.03 11.30
C ALA A 284 10.49 27.06 12.00
N ARG A 285 10.02 26.27 12.97
CA ARG A 285 10.79 25.29 13.73
C ARG A 285 10.36 23.84 13.45
N GLY A 286 9.58 23.62 12.39
CA GLY A 286 9.15 22.32 11.91
C GLY A 286 7.92 21.74 12.63
N GLY A 287 7.44 22.36 13.71
CA GLY A 287 6.19 21.95 14.34
C GLY A 287 4.98 22.37 13.50
N PHE A 288 3.85 21.70 13.64
CA PHE A 288 2.65 22.02 12.85
C PHE A 288 1.34 21.77 13.59
N ASP A 289 0.33 22.54 13.18
CA ASP A 289 -1.08 22.24 13.42
C ASP A 289 -1.62 21.40 12.26
N ALA A 290 -2.54 20.48 12.54
CA ALA A 290 -3.21 19.67 11.53
C ALA A 290 -4.71 20.01 11.44
N TRP A 291 -5.27 19.95 10.25
CA TRP A 291 -6.70 19.98 9.99
C TRP A 291 -7.05 18.66 9.31
N ILE A 292 -7.69 17.78 10.09
CA ILE A 292 -8.07 16.44 9.66
C ILE A 292 -9.19 16.54 8.63
N ASN A 293 -9.04 15.85 7.50
CA ASN A 293 -9.93 15.93 6.37
C ASN A 293 -11.17 15.03 6.52
N ASP A 294 -12.22 15.55 7.16
CA ASP A 294 -13.52 14.87 7.27
C ASP A 294 -14.39 14.97 5.99
N GLY A 295 -13.73 15.11 4.83
CA GLY A 295 -14.36 15.29 3.52
C GLY A 295 -14.24 16.70 2.95
N GLY A 296 -13.49 17.62 3.56
CA GLY A 296 -13.19 18.96 3.05
C GLY A 296 -14.38 19.92 3.03
N ASP A 297 -14.14 21.19 2.71
CA ASP A 297 -15.22 22.19 2.65
C ASP A 297 -16.20 21.82 1.51
N ALA A 298 -17.48 21.62 1.85
CA ALA A 298 -18.51 21.21 0.90
C ALA A 298 -19.79 22.01 1.11
N GLY A 299 -20.19 22.80 0.11
CA GLY A 299 -21.45 23.56 0.14
C GLY A 299 -21.52 24.60 1.28
N GLY A 300 -20.38 25.08 1.79
CA GLY A 300 -20.30 26.01 2.91
C GLY A 300 -20.21 25.35 4.29
N ASN A 301 -20.20 24.02 4.38
CA ASN A 301 -19.96 23.30 5.63
C ASN A 301 -18.46 23.00 5.77
N PRO A 302 -17.83 23.40 6.90
CA PRO A 302 -16.44 23.03 7.17
C PRO A 302 -16.31 21.52 7.34
N GLY A 303 -15.51 20.87 6.49
CA GLY A 303 -15.18 19.44 6.57
C GLY A 303 -13.77 19.19 7.09
N TRP A 304 -13.29 20.09 7.96
CA TRP A 304 -11.92 20.06 8.50
C TRP A 304 -11.96 20.19 10.02
N THR A 305 -11.40 19.21 10.72
CA THR A 305 -11.30 19.21 12.19
C THR A 305 -9.89 19.62 12.61
N ARG A 306 -9.76 20.76 13.32
CA ARG A 306 -8.45 21.28 13.74
C ARG A 306 -7.88 20.55 14.96
N HIS A 307 -6.67 20.05 14.84
CA HIS A 307 -5.82 19.54 15.90
C HIS A 307 -4.61 20.46 16.10
N ALA A 308 -4.69 21.29 17.14
CA ALA A 308 -3.66 22.27 17.47
C ALA A 308 -2.42 21.58 18.06
N GLY A 309 -1.23 21.98 17.60
CA GLY A 309 0.04 21.47 18.08
C GLY A 309 0.23 19.98 17.80
N PHE A 310 -0.30 19.48 16.68
CA PHE A 310 -0.24 18.07 16.30
C PHE A 310 1.21 17.53 16.28
N ALA A 311 2.18 18.38 15.94
CA ALA A 311 3.58 18.11 16.22
C ALA A 311 4.26 19.34 16.84
N ALA A 312 4.95 19.15 17.97
CA ALA A 312 5.78 20.20 18.56
C ALA A 312 6.95 20.63 17.64
N GLY A 313 7.43 19.70 16.81
CA GLY A 313 8.59 19.87 15.94
C GLY A 313 9.92 19.67 16.65
N THR A 314 10.98 19.55 15.86
CA THR A 314 12.34 19.25 16.34
C THR A 314 13.27 20.46 16.38
N GLY A 315 12.77 21.64 15.98
CA GLY A 315 13.60 22.82 15.73
C GLY A 315 14.21 22.85 14.32
N ALA A 316 13.99 21.81 13.52
CA ALA A 316 14.42 21.75 12.13
C ALA A 316 13.71 22.81 11.27
N ALA A 317 14.40 23.29 10.22
CA ALA A 317 13.78 24.22 9.28
C ALA A 317 12.69 23.50 8.45
N PRO A 318 11.60 24.17 8.07
CA PRO A 318 10.52 23.55 7.29
C PRO A 318 10.95 22.89 5.98
N ALA A 319 12.03 23.39 5.37
CA ALA A 319 12.57 22.84 4.11
C ALA A 319 13.30 21.50 4.29
N THR A 320 13.61 21.11 5.53
CA THR A 320 14.25 19.83 5.86
C THR A 320 13.29 18.81 6.46
N VAL A 321 12.04 19.21 6.70
CA VAL A 321 11.00 18.33 7.25
C VAL A 321 10.21 17.72 6.11
N HIS A 322 10.10 16.40 6.13
CA HIS A 322 9.28 15.62 5.21
C HIS A 322 8.24 14.85 6.02
N LEU A 323 7.07 14.62 5.41
CA LEU A 323 6.01 13.80 5.95
C LEU A 323 5.75 12.67 4.97
N ALA A 324 5.96 11.44 5.40
CA ALA A 324 5.78 10.24 4.60
C ALA A 324 5.65 9.03 5.51
N ASP A 325 4.81 8.06 5.18
CA ASP A 325 4.65 6.84 5.97
C ASP A 325 5.83 5.91 5.73
N VAL A 326 6.83 5.90 6.62
CA VAL A 326 7.96 4.96 6.53
C VAL A 326 7.69 3.71 7.38
N SER A 327 6.65 3.75 8.21
CA SER A 327 6.27 2.67 9.11
C SER A 327 5.33 1.64 8.47
N GLY A 328 4.66 2.00 7.37
CA GLY A 328 3.65 1.19 6.69
C GLY A 328 2.32 1.10 7.44
N ASP A 329 2.07 2.01 8.38
CA ASP A 329 0.86 2.00 9.21
C ASP A 329 -0.26 2.90 8.66
N GLY A 330 -0.08 3.48 7.47
CA GLY A 330 -1.01 4.37 6.81
C GLY A 330 -0.95 5.81 7.30
N ARG A 331 -0.15 6.15 8.33
CA ARG A 331 0.02 7.51 8.82
C ARG A 331 1.36 8.07 8.36
N ALA A 332 1.35 9.31 7.90
CA ALA A 332 2.57 10.02 7.58
C ALA A 332 3.42 10.27 8.83
N ASP A 333 4.67 9.82 8.78
CA ASP A 333 5.66 9.98 9.83
C ASP A 333 6.43 11.29 9.68
N TYR A 334 7.05 11.74 10.76
CA TYR A 334 7.85 12.96 10.77
C TYR A 334 9.31 12.65 10.49
N LEU A 335 9.83 13.15 9.37
CA LEU A 335 11.20 12.91 8.92
C LEU A 335 11.99 14.21 8.88
N VAL A 336 13.19 14.20 9.44
CA VAL A 336 14.16 15.30 9.32
C VAL A 336 15.31 14.85 8.44
N VAL A 337 15.45 15.50 7.28
CA VAL A 337 16.53 15.25 6.33
C VAL A 337 17.67 16.23 6.56
N ASN A 338 18.87 15.71 6.78
CA ASN A 338 20.06 16.52 6.85
C ASN A 338 20.35 17.20 5.50
N ALA A 339 20.43 18.53 5.52
CA ALA A 339 20.58 19.33 4.31
C ALA A 339 21.86 19.03 3.50
N SER A 340 22.96 18.60 4.14
CA SER A 340 24.24 18.35 3.48
C SER A 340 24.51 16.89 3.16
N THR A 341 24.01 15.95 3.97
CA THR A 341 24.32 14.52 3.82
C THR A 341 23.16 13.69 3.31
N GLY A 342 21.93 14.20 3.40
CA GLY A 342 20.71 13.45 3.13
C GLY A 342 20.39 12.39 4.18
N ALA A 343 21.09 12.37 5.33
CA ALA A 343 20.75 11.49 6.46
C ALA A 343 19.34 11.80 6.98
N VAL A 344 18.65 10.79 7.49
CA VAL A 344 17.24 10.90 7.90
C VAL A 344 17.08 10.43 9.33
N ASP A 345 16.58 11.33 10.18
CA ASP A 345 16.11 11.01 11.52
C ASP A 345 14.57 11.01 11.50
N ALA A 346 13.93 10.01 12.12
CA ALA A 346 12.49 9.76 12.01
C ALA A 346 11.77 9.65 13.36
N TRP A 347 10.50 10.05 13.36
CA TRP A 347 9.55 9.87 14.46
C TRP A 347 8.25 9.30 13.90
N ILE A 348 7.83 8.14 14.40
CA ILE A 348 6.60 7.47 13.96
C ILE A 348 5.39 8.16 14.55
N ASN A 349 4.38 8.37 13.73
CA ASN A 349 3.12 8.99 14.13
C ASN A 349 2.18 7.97 14.81
N ASP A 350 2.07 8.00 16.13
CA ASP A 350 1.08 7.25 16.93
C ASP A 350 -0.13 8.14 17.30
N GLY A 351 -0.62 8.90 16.31
CA GLY A 351 -1.78 9.79 16.44
C GLY A 351 -1.48 11.23 16.88
N GLY A 352 -0.24 11.69 16.76
CA GLY A 352 0.19 13.06 17.02
C GLY A 352 0.15 13.49 18.48
N ASP A 353 0.75 14.65 18.78
CA ASP A 353 0.76 15.23 20.13
C ASP A 353 -0.64 15.69 20.53
N ARG A 354 -1.07 15.29 21.74
CA ARG A 354 -2.32 15.72 22.38
C ARG A 354 -2.04 16.24 23.80
N PRO A 355 -2.91 17.07 24.38
CA PRO A 355 -2.73 17.55 25.75
C PRO A 355 -2.52 16.38 26.75
N GLY A 356 -1.31 16.27 27.30
CA GLY A 356 -0.95 15.23 28.27
C GLY A 356 -0.52 13.87 27.67
N GLN A 357 -0.45 13.74 26.33
CA GLN A 357 -0.07 12.51 25.65
C GLN A 357 0.82 12.83 24.44
N ALA A 358 2.09 12.42 24.48
CA ALA A 358 2.96 12.45 23.31
C ALA A 358 2.54 11.32 22.35
N GLY A 359 2.32 11.65 21.09
CA GLY A 359 1.94 10.68 20.05
C GLY A 359 2.98 10.51 18.95
N TRP A 360 4.23 10.94 19.20
CA TRP A 360 5.35 10.74 18.29
C TRP A 360 6.40 9.82 18.93
N ILE A 361 6.72 8.71 18.27
CA ILE A 361 7.68 7.72 18.74
C ILE A 361 9.01 7.94 18.02
N ALA A 362 10.02 8.44 18.74
CA ALA A 362 11.35 8.63 18.17
C ALA A 362 11.96 7.28 17.72
N ARG A 363 12.30 7.17 16.44
CA ARG A 363 13.06 6.03 15.89
C ARG A 363 14.54 6.30 15.75
N GLY A 364 14.93 7.58 15.83
CA GLY A 364 16.32 7.97 15.62
C GLY A 364 16.68 7.92 14.14
N ARG A 365 17.93 7.58 13.82
CA ARG A 365 18.46 7.64 12.46
C ARG A 365 18.07 6.41 11.64
N ILE A 366 17.14 6.59 10.70
CA ILE A 366 16.71 5.51 9.80
C ILE A 366 17.55 5.44 8.52
N ALA A 367 18.26 6.51 8.16
CA ALA A 367 19.19 6.51 7.04
C ALA A 367 20.44 7.34 7.36
N THR A 368 21.62 6.80 7.07
CA THR A 368 22.89 7.52 7.23
C THR A 368 23.12 8.58 6.14
N GLY A 369 22.30 8.55 5.09
CA GLY A 369 22.43 9.38 3.91
C GLY A 369 23.40 8.78 2.89
N VAL A 370 23.19 9.11 1.62
CA VAL A 370 23.97 8.59 0.49
C VAL A 370 24.94 9.64 -0.06
N GLY A 371 25.21 10.70 0.71
CA GLY A 371 26.09 11.80 0.32
C GLY A 371 25.46 12.79 -0.66
N ALA A 372 24.16 12.67 -0.92
CA ALA A 372 23.39 13.62 -1.70
C ALA A 372 22.91 14.80 -0.83
N ALA A 373 22.80 15.98 -1.42
CA ALA A 373 22.22 17.14 -0.73
C ALA A 373 20.74 16.87 -0.40
N GLY A 374 20.32 17.21 0.82
CA GLY A 374 18.96 16.96 1.32
C GLY A 374 17.86 17.58 0.45
N ALA A 375 18.15 18.68 -0.25
CA ALA A 375 17.20 19.31 -1.18
C ALA A 375 16.78 18.39 -2.36
N GLY A 376 17.58 17.38 -2.69
CA GLY A 376 17.27 16.35 -3.68
C GLY A 376 16.54 15.14 -3.12
N VAL A 377 16.37 15.02 -1.81
CA VAL A 377 15.73 13.85 -1.18
C VAL A 377 14.22 13.94 -1.33
N ARG A 378 13.58 12.84 -1.72
CA ARG A 378 12.13 12.64 -1.74
C ARG A 378 11.78 11.32 -1.06
N PHE A 379 10.53 11.19 -0.66
CA PHE A 379 9.96 9.96 -0.12
C PHE A 379 8.70 9.63 -0.89
N ALA A 380 8.57 8.39 -1.34
CA ALA A 380 7.39 7.86 -2.02
C ALA A 380 7.48 6.34 -2.05
N ASP A 381 6.35 5.63 -1.96
CA ASP A 381 6.30 4.18 -2.08
C ASP A 381 6.49 3.77 -3.56
N LEU A 382 7.64 3.17 -3.91
CA LEU A 382 7.92 2.79 -5.30
C LEU A 382 7.58 1.35 -5.63
N ASP A 383 7.60 0.46 -4.66
CA ASP A 383 7.38 -0.97 -4.89
C ASP A 383 5.97 -1.44 -4.51
N GLY A 384 5.19 -0.55 -3.89
CA GLY A 384 3.81 -0.76 -3.48
C GLY A 384 3.71 -1.45 -2.12
N ASP A 385 4.78 -1.44 -1.31
CA ASP A 385 4.82 -2.07 0.01
C ASP A 385 4.23 -1.19 1.14
N ALA A 386 3.62 -0.05 0.78
CA ALA A 386 2.98 0.95 1.65
C ALA A 386 3.98 1.70 2.55
N ARG A 387 5.28 1.48 2.36
CA ARG A 387 6.33 2.20 3.06
C ARG A 387 7.01 3.12 2.08
N ALA A 388 7.25 4.36 2.51
CA ALA A 388 7.88 5.35 1.67
C ALA A 388 9.37 5.05 1.50
N ASP A 389 9.80 4.98 0.24
CA ASP A 389 11.18 4.72 -0.12
C ASP A 389 12.03 5.99 -0.16
N TYR A 390 13.34 5.86 0.02
CA TYR A 390 14.27 6.98 0.00
C TYR A 390 14.74 7.24 -1.42
N LEU A 391 14.44 8.42 -1.96
CA LEU A 391 14.77 8.80 -3.33
C LEU A 391 15.74 9.96 -3.37
N VAL A 392 16.70 9.91 -4.28
CA VAL A 392 17.59 11.03 -4.61
C VAL A 392 17.33 11.47 -6.03
N LEU A 393 16.70 12.63 -6.15
CA LEU A 393 16.41 13.32 -7.40
C LEU A 393 17.55 14.29 -7.76
N ASN A 394 18.10 14.12 -8.96
CA ASN A 394 18.87 15.18 -9.59
C ASN A 394 17.91 16.22 -10.19
N ALA A 395 17.78 17.37 -9.53
CA ALA A 395 16.85 18.42 -9.95
C ALA A 395 17.15 19.01 -11.34
N SER A 396 18.38 18.87 -11.85
CA SER A 396 18.75 19.42 -13.17
C SER A 396 18.43 18.48 -14.33
N THR A 397 18.49 17.16 -14.10
CA THR A 397 18.26 16.16 -15.15
C THR A 397 16.93 15.43 -14.98
N GLY A 398 16.35 15.46 -13.79
CA GLY A 398 15.21 14.62 -13.41
C GLY A 398 15.58 13.17 -13.13
N ALA A 399 16.87 12.80 -13.16
CA ALA A 399 17.31 11.42 -12.90
C ALA A 399 17.15 11.06 -11.42
N VAL A 400 16.83 9.79 -11.14
CA VAL A 400 16.49 9.34 -9.79
C VAL A 400 17.22 8.05 -9.44
N ASN A 401 17.81 8.03 -8.25
CA ASN A 401 18.23 6.80 -7.56
C ASN A 401 17.29 6.56 -6.39
N ALA A 402 16.98 5.30 -6.10
CA ALA A 402 16.11 4.90 -5.01
C ALA A 402 16.78 3.89 -4.08
N TRP A 403 16.26 3.81 -2.88
CA TRP A 403 16.57 2.80 -1.89
C TRP A 403 15.25 2.36 -1.29
N LEU A 404 14.91 1.08 -1.43
CA LEU A 404 13.64 0.55 -0.95
C LEU A 404 13.73 0.26 0.55
N TYR A 405 12.71 0.64 1.31
CA TYR A 405 12.72 0.45 2.76
C TYR A 405 12.50 -1.02 3.12
N ARG A 406 13.38 -1.57 3.98
CA ARG A 406 13.35 -2.98 4.42
C ARG A 406 13.55 -3.09 5.94
N GLY A 407 13.07 -2.12 6.71
CA GLY A 407 12.98 -2.21 8.18
C GLY A 407 13.98 -1.39 9.00
N GLY A 408 14.75 -0.47 8.42
CA GLY A 408 15.58 0.45 9.21
C GLY A 408 16.81 -0.20 9.87
N ASP A 409 17.42 0.44 10.86
CA ASP A 409 18.87 0.49 11.10
C ASP A 409 19.63 -0.81 11.53
N GLY A 410 20.82 -0.98 10.93
CA GLY A 410 21.93 -1.75 11.52
C GLY A 410 22.63 -2.75 10.59
N GLN A 411 21.92 -3.36 9.63
CA GLN A 411 22.45 -4.41 8.74
C GLN A 411 21.85 -4.42 7.32
N GLY A 412 21.52 -3.26 6.75
CA GLY A 412 21.03 -3.19 5.35
C GLY A 412 19.51 -3.14 5.20
N GLY A 413 18.81 -2.37 6.04
CA GLY A 413 17.37 -2.09 5.92
C GLY A 413 16.98 -1.15 4.78
N TRP A 414 17.88 -0.91 3.81
CA TRP A 414 17.63 -0.16 2.59
C TRP A 414 18.22 -0.92 1.40
N GLU A 415 17.36 -1.37 0.50
CA GLU A 415 17.77 -2.09 -0.70
C GLU A 415 18.06 -1.08 -1.83
N ALA A 416 19.31 -0.96 -2.25
CA ALA A 416 19.68 -0.04 -3.30
C ALA A 416 18.99 -0.39 -4.65
N ARG A 417 18.37 0.61 -5.25
CA ARG A 417 17.78 0.61 -6.58
C ARG A 417 18.33 1.79 -7.38
N PRO A 418 19.58 1.70 -7.87
CA PRO A 418 20.19 2.80 -8.61
C PRO A 418 19.52 2.99 -9.97
N ALA A 419 19.50 4.24 -10.43
CA ALA A 419 19.08 4.65 -11.77
C ALA A 419 17.67 4.17 -12.18
N ILE A 420 16.70 4.25 -11.26
CA ILE A 420 15.30 3.90 -11.58
C ILE A 420 14.71 4.80 -12.65
N ALA A 421 15.25 6.01 -12.88
CA ALA A 421 14.84 6.87 -13.97
C ALA A 421 16.04 7.66 -14.51
N GLY A 422 16.22 7.65 -15.83
CA GLY A 422 17.22 8.47 -16.52
C GLY A 422 16.93 9.98 -16.51
N GLY A 423 15.69 10.36 -16.17
CA GLY A 423 15.20 11.74 -16.17
C GLY A 423 14.81 12.25 -17.55
N THR A 424 13.98 13.30 -17.58
CA THR A 424 13.48 13.91 -18.83
C THR A 424 14.29 15.14 -19.27
N GLY A 425 15.23 15.60 -18.43
CA GLY A 425 16.06 16.78 -18.66
C GLY A 425 15.33 18.12 -18.55
N THR A 426 14.01 18.15 -18.31
CA THR A 426 13.20 19.38 -18.23
C THR A 426 12.07 19.25 -17.21
N GLY A 427 11.68 20.35 -16.56
CA GLY A 427 10.55 20.41 -15.63
C GLY A 427 10.88 20.08 -14.18
N SER A 428 9.86 20.09 -13.33
CA SER A 428 9.98 19.77 -11.89
C SER A 428 9.41 18.39 -11.61
N VAL A 429 10.25 17.45 -11.17
CA VAL A 429 9.83 16.07 -10.91
C VAL A 429 9.04 15.97 -9.60
N ARG A 430 7.97 15.20 -9.62
CA ARG A 430 7.16 14.79 -8.46
C ARG A 430 6.90 13.29 -8.52
N PHE A 431 6.57 12.73 -7.36
CA PHE A 431 6.12 11.36 -7.19
C PHE A 431 4.74 11.40 -6.56
N ALA A 432 3.81 10.67 -7.15
CA ALA A 432 2.41 10.60 -6.72
C ALA A 432 1.77 9.39 -7.38
N ASN A 433 0.86 8.71 -6.70
CA ASN A 433 0.12 7.57 -7.25
C ASN A 433 -1.08 8.10 -8.05
N VAL A 434 -1.05 8.05 -9.38
CA VAL A 434 -2.11 8.64 -10.23
C VAL A 434 -3.02 7.63 -10.91
N ASP A 435 -2.67 6.35 -10.90
CA ASP A 435 -3.48 5.25 -11.46
C ASP A 435 -4.01 4.27 -10.40
N CYS A 436 -3.76 4.56 -9.12
CA CYS A 436 -4.29 3.85 -7.97
C CYS A 436 -3.76 2.40 -7.86
N ASP A 437 -2.53 2.17 -8.34
CA ASP A 437 -1.81 0.91 -8.21
C ASP A 437 -0.88 0.86 -6.98
N VAL A 438 -1.04 1.84 -6.06
CA VAL A 438 -0.22 2.19 -4.87
C VAL A 438 1.23 2.55 -5.11
N ARG A 439 1.76 2.31 -6.31
CA ARG A 439 3.11 2.72 -6.62
C ARG A 439 3.11 4.18 -7.00
N ALA A 440 4.09 4.90 -6.50
CA ALA A 440 4.28 6.28 -6.88
C ALA A 440 4.78 6.36 -8.33
N ASP A 441 4.08 7.15 -9.13
CA ASP A 441 4.37 7.40 -10.52
C ASP A 441 5.36 8.54 -10.69
N TYR A 442 6.12 8.52 -11.79
CA TYR A 442 7.07 9.57 -12.11
C TYR A 442 6.34 10.68 -12.87
N LEU A 443 6.26 11.87 -12.27
CA LEU A 443 5.54 13.00 -12.83
C LEU A 443 6.46 14.17 -13.13
N VAL A 444 6.25 14.81 -14.29
CA VAL A 444 6.97 16.02 -14.69
C VAL A 444 5.99 17.17 -14.76
N LEU A 445 6.11 18.10 -13.80
CA LEU A 445 5.38 19.36 -13.78
C LEU A 445 6.10 20.41 -14.63
N ASN A 446 5.35 21.05 -15.53
CA ASN A 446 5.83 22.21 -16.26
C ASN A 446 5.77 23.47 -15.36
N PRO A 447 6.91 24.10 -15.02
CA PRO A 447 6.94 25.20 -14.06
C PRO A 447 6.07 26.41 -14.46
N SER A 448 5.98 26.69 -15.75
CA SER A 448 5.30 27.87 -16.30
C SER A 448 3.80 27.69 -16.55
N THR A 449 3.28 26.46 -16.49
CA THR A 449 1.87 26.19 -16.82
C THR A 449 1.17 25.34 -15.77
N GLY A 450 1.91 24.63 -14.92
CA GLY A 450 1.37 23.63 -14.00
C GLY A 450 0.92 22.33 -14.68
N ALA A 451 1.13 22.18 -15.99
CA ALA A 451 0.79 20.96 -16.72
C ALA A 451 1.61 19.76 -16.21
N VAL A 452 1.03 18.57 -16.24
CA VAL A 452 1.67 17.34 -15.73
C VAL A 452 1.75 16.29 -16.82
N ASN A 453 2.95 15.76 -17.05
CA ASN A 453 3.15 14.52 -17.80
C ASN A 453 3.47 13.39 -16.82
N ALA A 454 2.92 12.20 -17.07
CA ALA A 454 3.05 11.05 -16.20
C ALA A 454 3.68 9.84 -16.90
N TRP A 455 4.43 9.09 -16.11
CA TRP A 455 4.95 7.78 -16.42
C TRP A 455 4.59 6.83 -15.28
N LEU A 456 3.78 5.83 -15.59
CA LEU A 456 3.23 4.90 -14.61
C LEU A 456 4.29 3.91 -14.18
N ASN A 457 4.37 3.64 -12.89
CA ASN A 457 5.37 2.77 -12.31
C ASN A 457 5.00 1.29 -12.53
N ARG A 458 5.71 0.62 -13.44
CA ARG A 458 5.60 -0.84 -13.65
C ARG A 458 6.85 -1.58 -13.14
N GLY A 459 7.50 -1.02 -12.11
CA GLY A 459 8.69 -1.54 -11.45
C GLY A 459 9.94 -0.65 -11.57
N GLY A 460 9.82 0.53 -12.21
CA GLY A 460 10.94 1.44 -12.51
C GLY A 460 11.99 0.84 -13.45
N ASP A 461 12.93 1.66 -13.93
CA ASP A 461 14.01 1.13 -14.76
C ASP A 461 14.91 0.20 -13.93
N ARG A 462 15.20 -0.99 -14.46
CA ARG A 462 16.00 -2.00 -13.77
C ARG A 462 16.96 -2.70 -14.73
N ASP A 463 18.25 -2.67 -14.42
CA ASP A 463 19.29 -3.38 -15.19
C ASP A 463 19.25 -3.08 -16.71
N GLY A 464 18.87 -1.85 -17.06
CA GLY A 464 18.70 -1.39 -18.45
C GLY A 464 17.35 -1.75 -19.10
N VAL A 465 16.44 -2.39 -18.37
CA VAL A 465 15.06 -2.67 -18.77
C VAL A 465 14.16 -1.52 -18.34
N PRO A 466 13.45 -0.85 -19.27
CA PRO A 466 12.51 0.20 -18.91
C PRO A 466 11.33 -0.36 -18.10
N GLY A 467 11.02 0.26 -16.96
CA GLY A 467 9.85 -0.10 -16.14
C GLY A 467 8.84 1.04 -15.95
N TRP A 468 9.01 2.13 -16.68
CA TRP A 468 8.07 3.24 -16.74
C TRP A 468 7.17 3.16 -17.96
N ALA A 469 5.86 3.10 -17.76
CA ALA A 469 4.88 3.14 -18.85
C ALA A 469 4.45 4.59 -19.11
N GLY A 470 4.85 5.16 -20.24
CA GLY A 470 4.46 6.53 -20.60
C GLY A 470 2.94 6.69 -20.71
N ARG A 471 2.35 7.52 -19.85
CA ARG A 471 0.91 7.87 -19.89
C ARG A 471 0.66 9.15 -20.70
N GLY A 472 1.66 10.01 -20.81
CA GLY A 472 1.56 11.30 -21.51
C GLY A 472 1.07 12.41 -20.60
N ARG A 473 0.46 13.45 -21.18
CA ARG A 473 -0.04 14.59 -20.42
C ARG A 473 -1.33 14.22 -19.70
N ILE A 474 -1.29 14.19 -18.37
CA ILE A 474 -2.46 13.88 -17.54
C ILE A 474 -3.18 15.13 -17.04
N ALA A 475 -2.55 16.31 -17.05
CA ALA A 475 -3.20 17.55 -16.63
C ALA A 475 -2.83 18.76 -17.50
N GLY A 476 -3.84 19.59 -17.79
CA GLY A 476 -3.71 20.86 -18.49
C GLY A 476 -2.88 21.91 -17.74
N GLY A 477 -2.93 21.87 -16.40
CA GLY A 477 -2.34 22.89 -15.54
C GLY A 477 -3.21 24.13 -15.39
N THR A 478 -2.94 24.93 -14.36
CA THR A 478 -3.74 26.11 -13.97
C THR A 478 -3.02 27.44 -14.22
N GLY A 479 -1.95 27.43 -15.03
CA GLY A 479 -1.19 28.61 -15.45
C GLY A 479 0.13 28.80 -14.73
N SER A 480 0.42 28.04 -13.66
CA SER A 480 1.72 28.00 -12.99
C SER A 480 1.86 26.70 -12.19
N ALA A 481 3.08 26.23 -11.97
CA ALA A 481 3.34 25.13 -11.02
C ALA A 481 3.46 25.62 -9.57
N ASP A 482 3.53 26.94 -9.35
CA ASP A 482 3.63 27.51 -8.01
C ASP A 482 2.37 27.19 -7.19
N GLY A 483 2.56 26.49 -6.06
CA GLY A 483 1.46 26.07 -5.19
C GLY A 483 0.76 24.78 -5.64
N VAL A 484 1.23 24.14 -6.72
CA VAL A 484 0.71 22.82 -7.11
C VAL A 484 1.20 21.74 -6.15
N VAL A 485 0.25 21.00 -5.58
CA VAL A 485 0.49 19.84 -4.72
C VAL A 485 -0.30 18.66 -5.29
N LEU A 486 0.27 17.46 -5.18
CA LEU A 486 -0.44 16.22 -5.49
C LEU A 486 -0.62 15.45 -4.20
N ALA A 487 -1.87 15.11 -3.88
CA ALA A 487 -2.23 14.37 -2.68
C ALA A 487 -3.66 13.84 -2.82
N ASP A 488 -3.91 12.63 -2.34
CA ASP A 488 -5.25 12.02 -2.31
C ASP A 488 -6.12 12.71 -1.26
N VAL A 489 -7.00 13.64 -1.67
CA VAL A 489 -7.87 14.37 -0.72
C VAL A 489 -9.26 13.76 -0.60
N ASN A 490 -9.59 12.75 -1.40
CA ASN A 490 -10.88 12.07 -1.38
C ASN A 490 -10.79 10.61 -0.88
N GLY A 491 -9.60 10.12 -0.57
CA GLY A 491 -9.32 8.78 -0.07
C GLY A 491 -9.64 7.68 -1.07
N ASP A 492 -9.56 7.96 -2.38
CA ASP A 492 -9.85 6.98 -3.42
C ASP A 492 -8.62 6.21 -3.91
N GLY A 493 -7.45 6.49 -3.34
CA GLY A 493 -6.17 5.88 -3.67
C GLY A 493 -5.46 6.56 -4.83
N ARG A 494 -5.97 7.68 -5.37
CA ARG A 494 -5.29 8.48 -6.39
C ARG A 494 -4.98 9.87 -5.86
N ASP A 495 -3.76 10.32 -6.11
CA ASP A 495 -3.40 11.68 -5.81
C ASP A 495 -4.12 12.66 -6.74
N ASP A 496 -4.75 13.65 -6.10
CA ASP A 496 -5.52 14.71 -6.73
C ASP A 496 -4.63 15.91 -7.09
N TYR A 497 -5.06 16.72 -8.05
CA TYR A 497 -4.35 17.94 -8.41
C TYR A 497 -4.84 19.11 -7.56
N LEU A 498 -4.00 19.63 -6.67
CA LEU A 498 -4.33 20.72 -5.77
C LEU A 498 -3.59 22.00 -6.16
N VAL A 499 -4.24 23.15 -5.99
CA VAL A 499 -3.62 24.47 -6.12
C VAL A 499 -3.80 25.23 -4.81
N VAL A 500 -2.67 25.47 -4.12
CA VAL A 500 -2.62 26.24 -2.89
C VAL A 500 -2.35 27.72 -3.21
N ALA A 501 -3.36 28.55 -3.00
CA ALA A 501 -3.27 30.00 -3.15
C ALA A 501 -2.32 30.62 -2.10
N PRO A 502 -1.78 31.84 -2.32
CA PRO A 502 -0.83 32.47 -1.41
C PRO A 502 -1.27 32.59 0.06
N ASN A 503 -2.58 32.64 0.32
CA ASN A 503 -3.18 32.70 1.66
C ASN A 503 -3.55 31.33 2.26
N GLY A 504 -3.15 30.23 1.59
CA GLY A 504 -3.43 28.86 2.00
C GLY A 504 -4.81 28.33 1.60
N ALA A 505 -5.61 29.07 0.83
CA ALA A 505 -6.84 28.53 0.25
C ALA A 505 -6.51 27.48 -0.82
N VAL A 506 -7.37 26.48 -1.00
CA VAL A 506 -7.09 25.31 -1.83
C VAL A 506 -8.25 25.06 -2.78
N ASP A 507 -7.93 25.04 -4.08
CA ASP A 507 -8.78 24.46 -5.10
C ASP A 507 -8.25 23.07 -5.45
N ALA A 508 -9.15 22.11 -5.67
CA ALA A 508 -8.80 20.75 -6.03
C ALA A 508 -9.45 20.31 -7.34
N TRP A 509 -8.80 19.37 -8.00
CA TRP A 509 -9.33 18.63 -9.12
C TRP A 509 -9.14 17.16 -8.78
N ILE A 510 -10.25 16.47 -8.57
CA ILE A 510 -10.25 15.08 -8.14
C ILE A 510 -9.88 14.18 -9.31
N ASN A 511 -8.86 13.34 -9.15
CA ASN A 511 -8.37 12.42 -10.16
C ASN A 511 -9.37 11.27 -10.33
N ASN A 512 -9.77 11.03 -11.58
CA ASN A 512 -10.62 9.90 -11.92
C ASN A 512 -10.13 9.17 -13.19
N GLY A 513 -8.79 9.11 -13.34
CA GLY A 513 -8.10 8.51 -14.50
C GLY A 513 -7.29 9.51 -15.35
N GLY A 514 -7.22 10.78 -14.92
CA GLY A 514 -6.55 11.87 -15.64
C GLY A 514 -7.11 12.20 -17.03
N ASP A 515 -6.46 13.14 -17.74
CA ASP A 515 -6.66 13.31 -19.19
C ASP A 515 -5.84 12.26 -19.95
N PRO A 516 -6.43 11.48 -20.89
CA PRO A 516 -5.62 10.82 -21.91
C PRO A 516 -5.07 11.88 -22.88
N ALA A 517 -3.79 11.77 -23.21
CA ALA A 517 -3.13 12.58 -24.24
C ALA A 517 -3.78 12.45 -25.63
#